data_AF-A0A519UMT1-F1
#
_entry.id   AF-A0A519UMT1-F1
#
_cell.length_a   1.000
_cell.length_b   1.000
_cell.length_c   1.000
_cell.angle_alpha   90.00
_cell.angle_beta   90.00
_cell.angle_gamma   90.00
#
_symmetry.space_group_name_H-M   'P 1'
#
loop_
_entity.id
_entity.type
_entity.pdbx_description
1 polymer ?
#
loop_
_entity_poly.entity_id
_entity_poly.type
_entity_poly.pdbx_seq_one_letter_code
_entity_poly.pdbx_strand_id
1 'polypeptide(L)'
;PPAHAQRAFRFGPTVGTTLSTAHFDDVSYVNVLPANVNYSRRWGFLAGATGSYQSKGHWGGQVAVLYTQQGYRQPYSYGAYQSETNVRLNYLRVPLQATFSQHAGGQGLQAFAGPYVGVLLGGHRAFESTTAGSTYAHDERIVVAESRTRALFSSYDYSAPDSASYSRRFDVGVQAGVGYRLGNALLQVGYTLGLRNLATTTVYTSGTGSYSDAGVPYRTRGWQVSLTYLLGPKS
;
A
#
# COMPACT_ATOMS: atom_id res chain seq x y z
N PRO A 1 19.97 -38.76 27.68
CA PRO A 1 19.32 -38.00 26.59
C PRO A 1 19.09 -36.52 26.96
N PRO A 2 19.83 -35.53 26.41
CA PRO A 2 19.41 -34.14 26.54
C PRO A 2 18.40 -33.84 25.40
N ALA A 3 17.12 -33.73 25.73
CA ALA A 3 16.41 -32.53 26.18
C ALA A 3 16.03 -31.62 25.00
N HIS A 4 14.71 -31.53 24.78
CA HIS A 4 14.02 -30.82 23.71
C HIS A 4 14.54 -29.39 23.51
N ALA A 5 15.00 -29.09 22.30
CA ALA A 5 15.23 -27.72 21.89
C ALA A 5 13.89 -26.99 21.77
N GLN A 6 13.58 -26.17 22.79
CA GLN A 6 12.44 -25.28 22.76
C GLN A 6 12.59 -24.29 21.61
N ARG A 7 11.77 -24.50 20.58
CA ARG A 7 11.55 -23.56 19.49
C ARG A 7 10.96 -22.27 20.09
N ALA A 8 11.73 -21.19 20.10
CA ALA A 8 11.30 -19.92 20.70
C ALA A 8 10.44 -19.12 19.71
N PHE A 9 9.12 -19.37 19.73
CA PHE A 9 8.16 -18.47 19.10
C PHE A 9 8.04 -17.18 19.94
N ARG A 10 8.06 -16.03 19.28
CA ARG A 10 7.87 -14.72 19.91
C ARG A 10 6.83 -13.92 19.16
N PHE A 11 6.12 -13.04 19.84
CA PHE A 11 5.13 -12.17 19.21
C PHE A 11 5.15 -10.81 19.86
N GLY A 12 4.74 -9.77 19.14
CA GLY A 12 4.86 -8.41 19.66
C GLY A 12 4.08 -7.38 18.88
N PRO A 13 3.77 -6.23 19.49
CA PRO A 13 3.27 -5.08 18.77
C PRO A 13 4.34 -4.56 17.80
N THR A 14 3.88 -4.03 16.66
CA THR A 14 4.68 -3.44 15.61
C THR A 14 4.11 -2.08 15.23
N VAL A 15 4.96 -1.07 15.12
CA VAL A 15 4.59 0.28 14.67
C VAL A 15 5.64 0.82 13.70
N GLY A 16 5.27 1.78 12.86
CA GLY A 16 6.21 2.30 11.89
C GLY A 16 5.64 3.31 10.90
N THR A 17 6.42 3.57 9.86
CA THR A 17 6.08 4.50 8.78
C THR A 17 6.20 3.84 7.42
N THR A 18 5.48 4.39 6.46
CA THR A 18 5.54 4.00 5.04
C THR A 18 5.88 5.22 4.20
N LEU A 19 6.60 5.00 3.11
CA LEU A 19 6.83 5.98 2.05
C LEU A 19 6.52 5.31 0.71
N SER A 20 5.29 5.47 0.23
CA SER A 20 4.75 4.73 -0.92
C SER A 20 4.51 5.61 -2.13
N THR A 21 4.43 4.99 -3.31
CA THR A 21 3.94 5.58 -4.56
C THR A 21 3.21 4.52 -5.38
N ALA A 22 2.65 4.89 -6.52
CA ALA A 22 2.08 3.96 -7.48
C ALA A 22 2.96 3.89 -8.75
N HIS A 23 3.00 2.72 -9.37
CA HIS A 23 3.52 2.52 -10.72
C HIS A 23 2.34 2.32 -11.65
N PHE A 24 2.31 3.04 -12.76
CA PHE A 24 1.25 2.98 -13.76
C PHE A 24 1.80 2.33 -15.02
N ASP A 25 1.12 1.29 -15.50
CA ASP A 25 1.50 0.61 -16.74
C ASP A 25 0.91 1.44 -17.90
N ASP A 26 1.79 2.10 -18.67
CA ASP A 26 1.47 2.90 -19.87
C ASP A 26 0.71 4.22 -19.67
N VAL A 27 1.34 5.33 -20.07
CA VAL A 27 0.73 6.68 -20.17
C VAL A 27 0.10 6.90 -21.57
N SER A 28 0.01 5.83 -22.37
CA SER A 28 -0.33 5.89 -23.80
C SER A 28 -1.79 6.25 -24.12
N TYR A 29 -2.67 6.35 -23.12
CA TYR A 29 -4.03 6.88 -23.31
C TYR A 29 -4.13 8.40 -23.24
N VAL A 30 -3.01 9.10 -22.98
CA VAL A 30 -3.00 10.55 -22.81
C VAL A 30 -2.00 11.21 -23.74
N ASN A 31 -2.25 11.15 -25.05
CA ASN A 31 -1.60 11.96 -26.09
C ASN A 31 -1.88 13.49 -25.95
N VAL A 32 -2.38 13.95 -24.80
CA VAL A 32 -2.74 15.35 -24.53
C VAL A 32 -2.01 15.91 -23.30
N LEU A 33 -1.28 15.09 -22.53
CA LEU A 33 -0.48 15.58 -21.39
C LEU A 33 1.02 15.35 -21.67
N PRO A 34 1.88 16.36 -21.42
CA PRO A 34 3.31 16.20 -21.63
C PRO A 34 3.87 15.05 -20.79
N ALA A 35 4.90 14.39 -21.33
CA ALA A 35 5.56 13.16 -20.87
C ALA A 35 6.15 13.17 -19.44
N ASN A 36 5.80 14.14 -18.58
CA ASN A 36 6.40 14.39 -17.27
C ASN A 36 5.36 14.40 -16.14
N VAL A 37 4.48 13.40 -16.06
CA VAL A 37 3.68 13.19 -14.84
C VAL A 37 4.57 12.56 -13.77
N ASN A 38 5.12 13.40 -12.88
CA ASN A 38 5.98 12.96 -11.79
C ASN A 38 5.15 12.48 -10.60
N TYR A 39 4.98 11.17 -10.46
CA TYR A 39 4.35 10.58 -9.27
C TYR A 39 5.24 10.73 -8.04
N SER A 40 4.79 11.51 -7.07
CA SER A 40 5.52 11.75 -5.84
C SER A 40 5.17 10.72 -4.76
N ARG A 41 6.14 10.48 -3.85
CA ARG A 41 5.98 9.55 -2.74
C ARG A 41 5.14 10.18 -1.63
N ARG A 42 4.39 9.36 -0.92
CA ARG A 42 3.52 9.77 0.18
C ARG A 42 3.87 9.03 1.46
N TRP A 43 3.98 9.80 2.55
CA TRP A 43 4.15 9.26 3.89
C TRP A 43 2.85 8.67 4.43
N GLY A 44 2.98 7.58 5.19
CA GLY A 44 1.93 6.95 5.95
C GLY A 44 2.48 6.27 7.20
N PHE A 45 1.59 5.59 7.92
CA PHE A 45 1.94 4.85 9.13
C PHE A 45 1.53 3.39 8.99
N LEU A 46 2.17 2.55 9.79
CA LEU A 46 1.77 1.15 9.97
C LEU A 46 1.70 0.83 11.46
N ALA A 47 0.78 -0.05 11.82
CA ALA A 47 0.62 -0.55 13.18
C ALA A 47 0.01 -1.95 13.16
N GLY A 48 0.37 -2.80 14.11
CA GLY A 48 -0.20 -4.14 14.21
C GLY A 48 0.60 -5.06 15.11
N ALA A 49 0.62 -6.35 14.77
CA ALA A 49 1.35 -7.37 15.52
C ALA A 49 2.17 -8.26 14.61
N THR A 50 3.31 -8.72 15.11
CA THR A 50 4.23 -9.60 14.40
C THR A 50 4.57 -10.81 15.26
N GLY A 51 4.38 -12.01 14.70
CA GLY A 51 4.92 -13.25 15.20
C GLY A 51 6.24 -13.57 14.51
N SER A 52 7.23 -14.01 15.26
CA SER A 52 8.55 -14.40 14.79
C SER A 52 8.92 -15.77 15.35
N TYR A 53 9.41 -16.61 14.46
CA TYR A 53 9.94 -17.93 14.75
C TYR A 53 11.40 -17.98 14.32
N GLN A 54 12.28 -18.50 15.18
CA GLN A 54 13.67 -18.77 14.84
C GLN A 54 13.91 -20.29 14.90
N SER A 55 14.45 -20.85 13.82
CA SER A 55 14.90 -22.25 13.80
C SER A 55 16.26 -22.38 14.50
N LYS A 56 16.74 -23.62 14.70
CA LYS A 56 18.14 -23.83 15.06
C LYS A 56 19.02 -23.33 13.90
N GLY A 57 19.85 -22.33 14.17
CA GLY A 57 20.73 -21.72 13.16
C GLY A 57 20.22 -20.38 12.67
N HIS A 58 20.63 -19.98 11.47
CA HIS A 58 20.44 -18.61 10.96
C HIS A 58 19.03 -18.33 10.42
N TRP A 59 18.25 -19.36 10.12
CA TRP A 59 16.95 -19.25 9.47
C TRP A 59 15.81 -19.05 10.45
N GLY A 60 14.86 -18.19 10.06
CA GLY A 60 13.63 -17.93 10.78
C GLY A 60 12.48 -17.58 9.84
N GLY A 61 11.33 -17.32 10.43
CA GLY A 61 10.14 -16.85 9.73
C GLY A 61 9.43 -15.78 10.54
N GLN A 62 8.76 -14.86 9.85
CA GLN A 62 7.92 -13.84 10.47
C GLN A 62 6.58 -13.77 9.75
N VAL A 63 5.51 -13.64 10.52
CA VAL A 63 4.17 -13.34 10.02
C VAL A 63 3.65 -12.13 10.78
N ALA A 64 2.96 -11.22 10.10
CA ALA A 64 2.37 -10.07 10.76
C ALA A 64 0.94 -9.84 10.30
N VAL A 65 0.19 -9.08 11.10
CA VAL A 65 -1.07 -8.46 10.70
C VAL A 65 -0.90 -6.98 10.96
N LEU A 66 -0.91 -6.19 9.89
CA LEU A 66 -0.56 -4.76 9.92
C LEU A 66 -1.68 -3.95 9.28
N TYR A 67 -2.20 -2.97 10.00
CA TYR A 67 -2.82 -1.82 9.36
C TYR A 67 -1.71 -1.01 8.68
N THR A 68 -1.90 -0.64 7.42
CA THR A 68 -0.94 0.16 6.65
C THR A 68 -1.66 1.25 5.89
N GLN A 69 -1.24 2.50 6.10
CA GLN A 69 -1.64 3.62 5.26
C GLN A 69 -0.61 3.77 4.14
N GLN A 70 -1.07 3.79 2.90
CA GLN A 70 -0.28 3.96 1.69
C GLN A 70 -0.94 4.99 0.77
N GLY A 71 -0.31 5.28 -0.36
CA GLY A 71 -0.81 6.23 -1.34
C GLY A 71 0.28 6.83 -2.20
N TYR A 72 -0.12 7.79 -3.01
CA TYR A 72 0.75 8.52 -3.92
C TYR A 72 0.25 9.95 -4.08
N ARG A 73 1.10 10.82 -4.62
CA ARG A 73 0.65 12.12 -5.13
C ARG A 73 0.95 12.24 -6.60
N GLN A 74 0.10 12.96 -7.31
CA GLN A 74 0.23 13.24 -8.73
C GLN A 74 0.08 14.76 -8.93
N PRO A 75 1.18 15.52 -8.79
CA PRO A 75 1.24 16.90 -9.25
C PRO A 75 1.24 16.94 -10.78
N TYR A 76 0.54 17.93 -11.32
CA TYR A 76 0.52 18.26 -12.73
C TYR A 76 0.53 19.78 -12.90
N SER A 77 1.31 20.28 -13.86
CA SER A 77 1.41 21.72 -14.12
C SER A 77 1.56 21.95 -15.62
N TYR A 78 0.72 22.83 -16.17
CA TYR A 78 0.79 23.26 -17.57
C TYR A 78 0.35 24.72 -17.71
N GLY A 79 1.27 25.61 -18.05
CA GLY A 79 1.00 27.06 -18.09
C GLY A 79 0.50 27.59 -16.74
N ALA A 80 -0.64 28.28 -16.74
CA ALA A 80 -1.31 28.79 -15.54
C ALA A 80 -2.21 27.76 -14.83
N TYR A 81 -2.27 26.52 -15.34
CA TYR A 81 -3.00 25.40 -14.75
C TYR A 81 -2.08 24.57 -13.86
N GLN A 82 -2.48 24.35 -12.61
CA GLN A 82 -1.82 23.47 -11.65
C GLN A 82 -2.86 22.53 -11.07
N SER A 83 -2.57 21.24 -10.98
CA SER A 83 -3.41 20.31 -10.23
C SER A 83 -2.60 19.35 -9.39
N GLU A 84 -3.13 18.97 -8.23
CA GLU A 84 -2.54 17.97 -7.35
C GLU A 84 -3.60 16.95 -6.98
N THR A 85 -3.34 15.68 -7.31
CA THR A 85 -4.15 14.56 -6.81
C THR A 85 -3.41 13.86 -5.69
N ASN A 86 -4.08 13.73 -4.54
CA ASN A 86 -3.57 13.14 -3.31
C ASN A 86 -4.35 11.89 -2.95
N VAL A 87 -3.78 10.71 -3.16
CA VAL A 87 -4.45 9.43 -2.89
C VAL A 87 -3.93 8.83 -1.58
N ARG A 88 -4.83 8.38 -0.70
CA ARG A 88 -4.55 7.52 0.46
C ARG A 88 -5.37 6.26 0.42
N LEU A 89 -4.72 5.14 0.70
CA LEU A 89 -5.31 3.81 0.77
C LEU A 89 -4.94 3.17 2.11
N ASN A 90 -5.94 2.62 2.79
CA ASN A 90 -5.79 1.97 4.08
C ASN A 90 -5.98 0.48 3.90
N TYR A 91 -4.94 -0.30 4.17
CA TYR A 91 -4.94 -1.75 4.00
C TYR A 91 -4.74 -2.48 5.32
N LEU A 92 -5.42 -3.61 5.48
CA LEU A 92 -5.01 -4.67 6.38
C LEU A 92 -4.08 -5.61 5.62
N ARG A 93 -2.79 -5.61 5.95
CA ARG A 93 -1.74 -6.40 5.28
C ARG A 93 -1.25 -7.55 6.15
N VAL A 94 -1.08 -8.70 5.52
CA VAL A 94 -0.50 -9.91 6.11
C VAL A 94 0.76 -10.28 5.32
N PRO A 95 1.95 -9.81 5.74
CA PRO A 95 3.20 -10.28 5.17
C PRO A 95 3.63 -11.61 5.80
N LEU A 96 4.18 -12.49 4.96
CA LEU A 96 4.85 -13.72 5.35
C LEU A 96 6.31 -13.63 4.90
N GLN A 97 7.25 -13.70 5.83
CA GLN A 97 8.65 -13.42 5.58
C GLN A 97 9.50 -14.62 5.99
N ALA A 98 10.43 -15.02 5.14
CA ALA A 98 11.60 -15.78 5.55
C ALA A 98 12.68 -14.81 6.04
N THR A 99 13.41 -15.18 7.10
CA THR A 99 14.49 -14.36 7.66
C THR A 99 15.79 -15.14 7.73
N PHE A 100 16.89 -14.47 7.42
CA PHE A 100 18.24 -14.99 7.61
C PHE A 100 19.01 -14.03 8.53
N SER A 101 19.38 -14.51 9.72
CA SER A 101 19.98 -13.70 10.78
C SER A 101 21.46 -14.02 10.95
N GLN A 102 22.26 -13.00 11.25
CA GLN A 102 23.69 -13.15 11.54
C GLN A 102 23.93 -14.12 12.70
N HIS A 103 23.10 -14.09 13.75
CA HIS A 103 23.24 -14.96 14.92
C HIS A 103 22.13 -16.01 14.95
N ALA A 104 22.46 -17.21 15.38
CA ALA A 104 21.52 -18.34 15.41
C ALA A 104 20.29 -18.12 16.31
N GLY A 105 20.37 -17.18 17.27
CA GLY A 105 19.24 -16.76 18.11
C GLY A 105 18.32 -15.72 17.46
N GLY A 106 18.52 -15.40 16.17
CA GLY A 106 17.81 -14.34 15.47
C GLY A 106 18.28 -12.92 15.83
N GLN A 107 19.39 -12.80 16.56
CA GLN A 107 19.96 -11.52 17.03
C GLN A 107 20.88 -10.88 15.97
N GLY A 108 21.07 -9.57 16.08
CA GLY A 108 21.92 -8.78 15.20
C GLY A 108 21.25 -8.49 13.86
N LEU A 109 22.07 -8.32 12.81
CA LEU A 109 21.60 -8.04 11.47
C LEU A 109 20.84 -9.24 10.89
N GLN A 110 19.74 -8.98 10.21
CA GLN A 110 18.96 -9.98 9.48
C GLN A 110 18.52 -9.46 8.11
N ALA A 111 18.50 -10.34 7.12
CA ALA A 111 17.80 -10.11 5.86
C ALA A 111 16.42 -10.77 5.93
N PHE A 112 15.44 -10.20 5.24
CA PHE A 112 14.12 -10.81 5.12
C PHE A 112 13.55 -10.65 3.71
N ALA A 113 12.74 -11.61 3.30
CA ALA A 113 11.96 -11.53 2.07
C ALA A 113 10.73 -12.42 2.13
N GLY A 114 9.68 -12.07 1.39
CA GLY A 114 8.55 -12.94 1.18
C GLY A 114 7.30 -12.25 0.65
N PRO A 115 6.23 -13.00 0.40
CA PRO A 115 4.98 -12.46 -0.13
C PRO A 115 4.21 -11.66 0.92
N TYR A 116 3.29 -10.84 0.44
CA TYR A 116 2.23 -10.25 1.26
C TYR A 116 0.89 -10.28 0.53
N VAL A 117 -0.18 -10.29 1.32
CA VAL A 117 -1.54 -9.98 0.87
C VAL A 117 -2.08 -8.79 1.66
N GLY A 118 -2.76 -7.88 1.00
CA GLY A 118 -3.40 -6.70 1.57
C GLY A 118 -4.87 -6.66 1.20
N VAL A 119 -5.72 -6.33 2.16
CA VAL A 119 -7.16 -6.09 1.98
C VAL A 119 -7.43 -4.61 2.17
N LEU A 120 -7.95 -3.95 1.14
CA LEU A 120 -8.34 -2.54 1.17
C LEU A 120 -9.53 -2.37 2.11
N LEU A 121 -9.32 -1.58 3.16
CA LEU A 121 -10.34 -1.18 4.13
C LEU A 121 -11.10 0.07 3.68
N GLY A 122 -10.44 0.91 2.88
CA GLY A 122 -10.97 2.15 2.34
C GLY A 122 -9.84 3.14 2.03
N GLY A 123 -10.20 4.34 1.60
CA GLY A 123 -9.23 5.39 1.30
C GLY A 123 -9.90 6.70 0.96
N HIS A 124 -9.10 7.68 0.58
CA HIS A 124 -9.55 8.99 0.14
C HIS A 124 -8.67 9.54 -0.97
N ARG A 125 -9.27 10.34 -1.85
CA ARG A 125 -8.59 11.05 -2.92
C ARG A 125 -9.00 12.51 -2.84
N ALA A 126 -8.02 13.36 -2.54
CA ALA A 126 -8.18 14.81 -2.62
C ALA A 126 -7.65 15.30 -3.97
N PHE A 127 -8.41 16.16 -4.63
CA PHE A 127 -8.06 16.80 -5.88
C PHE A 127 -8.09 18.31 -5.68
N GLU A 128 -6.98 18.97 -6.01
CA GLU A 128 -6.88 20.43 -6.02
C GLU A 128 -6.49 20.87 -7.43
N SER A 129 -7.12 21.93 -7.94
CA SER A 129 -6.86 22.50 -9.25
C SER A 129 -6.89 24.01 -9.17
N THR A 130 -5.80 24.65 -9.55
CA THR A 130 -5.66 26.11 -9.62
C THR A 130 -5.53 26.53 -11.08
N THR A 131 -6.36 27.48 -11.53
CA THR A 131 -6.31 28.07 -12.87
C THR A 131 -6.38 29.58 -12.75
N ALA A 132 -5.39 30.28 -13.30
CA ALA A 132 -5.35 31.75 -13.31
C ALA A 132 -5.61 32.39 -11.92
N GLY A 133 -5.05 31.80 -10.87
CA GLY A 133 -5.17 32.29 -9.48
C GLY A 133 -6.45 31.88 -8.74
N SER A 134 -7.38 31.16 -9.38
CA SER A 134 -8.57 30.59 -8.73
C SER A 134 -8.37 29.10 -8.43
N THR A 135 -8.63 28.68 -7.19
CA THR A 135 -8.45 27.29 -6.74
C THR A 135 -9.79 26.60 -6.53
N TYR A 136 -9.93 25.41 -7.10
CA TYR A 136 -11.02 24.47 -6.85
C TYR A 136 -10.46 23.23 -6.13
N ALA A 137 -11.12 22.79 -5.06
CA ALA A 137 -10.72 21.62 -4.29
C ALA A 137 -11.91 20.70 -4.07
N HIS A 138 -11.68 19.39 -4.17
CA HIS A 138 -12.69 18.35 -3.95
C HIS A 138 -12.07 17.13 -3.27
N ASP A 139 -12.80 16.48 -2.37
CA ASP A 139 -12.38 15.24 -1.69
C ASP A 139 -13.43 14.15 -1.94
N GLU A 140 -12.94 12.96 -2.27
CA GLU A 140 -13.76 11.78 -2.50
C GLU A 140 -13.25 10.55 -1.75
N ARG A 141 -14.20 9.71 -1.34
CA ARG A 141 -13.90 8.42 -0.72
C ARG A 141 -13.48 7.40 -1.78
N ILE A 142 -12.52 6.55 -1.42
CA ILE A 142 -12.15 5.39 -2.21
C ILE A 142 -13.01 4.19 -1.78
N VAL A 143 -13.78 3.68 -2.73
CA VAL A 143 -14.70 2.55 -2.57
C VAL A 143 -14.10 1.29 -3.20
N VAL A 144 -14.34 0.16 -2.56
CA VAL A 144 -13.85 -1.14 -3.03
C VAL A 144 -14.71 -1.64 -4.20
N ALA A 145 -14.08 -1.92 -5.34
CA ALA A 145 -14.74 -2.53 -6.50
C ALA A 145 -13.83 -3.53 -7.21
N GLU A 146 -14.31 -4.74 -7.47
CA GLU A 146 -13.49 -5.83 -8.01
C GLU A 146 -13.41 -5.83 -9.56
N SER A 147 -14.50 -5.44 -10.23
CA SER A 147 -14.62 -5.64 -11.69
C SER A 147 -15.48 -4.62 -12.42
N ARG A 148 -16.67 -4.30 -11.92
CA ARG A 148 -17.66 -3.42 -12.57
C ARG A 148 -18.49 -2.72 -11.50
N THR A 149 -18.40 -1.40 -11.42
CA THR A 149 -19.37 -0.61 -10.65
C THR A 149 -20.29 0.10 -11.64
N ARG A 150 -21.61 0.05 -11.39
CA ARG A 150 -22.60 0.84 -12.10
C ARG A 150 -22.73 2.19 -11.41
N ALA A 151 -22.34 3.27 -12.08
CA ALA A 151 -22.75 4.60 -11.69
C ALA A 151 -24.03 4.94 -12.47
N LEU A 152 -25.11 5.22 -11.74
CA LEU A 152 -26.37 5.70 -12.33
C LEU A 152 -26.23 7.20 -12.61
N PHE A 153 -26.38 7.62 -13.87
CA PHE A 153 -26.60 9.02 -14.19
C PHE A 153 -28.08 9.35 -14.01
N SER A 154 -28.39 10.26 -13.08
CA SER A 154 -29.62 11.03 -13.18
C SER A 154 -29.37 12.13 -14.22
N SER A 155 -30.05 12.06 -15.36
CA SER A 155 -29.81 12.88 -16.56
C SER A 155 -30.23 14.36 -16.42
N TYR A 156 -30.20 14.93 -15.22
CA TYR A 156 -30.57 16.33 -14.99
C TYR A 156 -29.66 17.11 -14.04
N ASP A 157 -28.62 16.47 -13.48
CA ASP A 157 -27.62 17.13 -12.65
C ASP A 157 -26.23 16.96 -13.28
N TYR A 158 -25.69 18.06 -13.82
CA TYR A 158 -24.26 18.18 -14.15
C TYR A 158 -23.39 18.26 -12.87
N SER A 159 -24.04 18.25 -11.71
CA SER A 159 -23.52 18.05 -10.36
C SER A 159 -23.35 16.54 -10.13
N ALA A 160 -22.21 16.01 -10.57
CA ALA A 160 -21.89 14.58 -10.69
C ALA A 160 -22.40 13.66 -9.55
N PRO A 161 -22.85 12.43 -9.88
CA PRO A 161 -23.25 11.45 -8.87
C PRO A 161 -22.05 11.11 -7.99
N ASP A 162 -22.27 11.08 -6.67
CA ASP A 162 -21.42 10.49 -5.61
C ASP A 162 -20.04 10.07 -6.15
N SER A 163 -19.15 11.06 -6.27
CA SER A 163 -17.85 10.93 -6.95
C SER A 163 -17.00 9.99 -6.12
N ALA A 164 -17.14 8.70 -6.31
CA ALA A 164 -16.38 7.67 -5.62
C ALA A 164 -15.25 7.25 -6.53
N SER A 165 -14.01 7.38 -6.05
CA SER A 165 -12.87 6.71 -6.67
C SER A 165 -12.93 5.22 -6.34
N TYR A 166 -12.58 4.36 -7.29
CA TYR A 166 -12.68 2.92 -7.11
C TYR A 166 -11.30 2.27 -7.14
N SER A 167 -11.11 1.27 -6.26
CA SER A 167 -9.91 0.43 -6.26
C SER A 167 -10.28 -1.01 -5.98
N ARG A 168 -9.51 -1.93 -6.55
CA ARG A 168 -9.63 -3.35 -6.22
C ARG A 168 -9.32 -3.62 -4.76
N ARG A 169 -10.04 -4.60 -4.21
CA ARG A 169 -9.96 -4.99 -2.80
C ARG A 169 -8.59 -5.48 -2.40
N PHE A 170 -7.99 -6.33 -3.23
CA PHE A 170 -6.80 -7.07 -2.84
C PHE A 170 -5.54 -6.49 -3.50
N ASP A 171 -4.54 -6.21 -2.68
CA ASP A 171 -3.16 -5.94 -3.08
C ASP A 171 -2.33 -7.20 -2.79
N VAL A 172 -1.63 -7.72 -3.78
CA VAL A 172 -0.77 -8.90 -3.62
C VAL A 172 0.60 -8.53 -4.16
N GLY A 173 1.64 -8.86 -3.40
CA GLY A 173 2.99 -8.52 -3.81
C GLY A 173 4.06 -9.24 -3.01
N VAL A 174 5.27 -8.72 -3.16
CA VAL A 174 6.46 -9.21 -2.45
C VAL A 174 7.09 -8.08 -1.67
N GLN A 175 7.82 -8.42 -0.62
CA GLN A 175 8.64 -7.48 0.12
C GLN A 175 9.98 -8.10 0.48
N ALA A 176 11.01 -7.26 0.56
CA ALA A 176 12.33 -7.64 1.00
C ALA A 176 13.01 -6.48 1.73
N GLY A 177 13.99 -6.80 2.57
CA GLY A 177 14.70 -5.78 3.33
C GLY A 177 15.68 -6.33 4.33
N VAL A 178 16.09 -5.45 5.23
CA VAL A 178 17.02 -5.73 6.32
C VAL A 178 16.42 -5.31 7.65
N GLY A 179 16.81 -6.00 8.71
CA GLY A 179 16.46 -5.64 10.06
C GLY A 179 17.63 -5.83 11.00
N TYR A 180 17.49 -5.27 12.19
CA TYR A 180 18.42 -5.46 13.28
C TYR A 180 17.65 -5.78 14.55
N ARG A 181 17.97 -6.91 15.17
CA ARG A 181 17.36 -7.34 16.42
C ARG A 181 18.33 -7.18 17.59
N LEU A 182 17.87 -6.48 18.63
CA LEU A 182 18.56 -6.32 19.90
C LEU A 182 17.63 -6.75 21.04
N GLY A 183 17.85 -7.96 21.56
CA GLY A 183 17.02 -8.57 22.59
C GLY A 183 15.60 -8.81 22.09
N ASN A 184 14.66 -8.02 22.62
CA ASN A 184 13.25 -8.04 22.26
C ASN A 184 12.89 -6.99 21.21
N ALA A 185 13.75 -5.99 20.97
CA ALA A 185 13.49 -4.99 19.95
C ALA A 185 13.96 -5.50 18.57
N LEU A 186 13.13 -5.29 17.55
CA LEU A 186 13.46 -5.56 16.16
C LEU A 186 13.12 -4.32 15.33
N LEU A 187 14.14 -3.71 14.73
CA LEU A 187 13.99 -2.65 13.75
C LEU A 187 14.08 -3.25 12.35
N GLN A 188 13.20 -2.87 11.43
CA GLN A 188 13.22 -3.33 10.04
C GLN A 188 13.07 -2.15 9.08
N VAL A 189 13.79 -2.24 7.97
CA VAL A 189 13.64 -1.39 6.79
C VAL A 189 13.40 -2.31 5.60
N GLY A 190 12.31 -2.11 4.88
CA GLY A 190 11.94 -2.95 3.75
C GLY A 190 11.35 -2.17 2.59
N TYR A 191 11.36 -2.80 1.43
CA TYR A 191 10.72 -2.34 0.23
C TYR A 191 9.61 -3.31 -0.17
N THR A 192 8.42 -2.78 -0.46
CA THR A 192 7.25 -3.53 -0.92
C THR A 192 7.01 -3.27 -2.40
N LEU A 193 6.73 -4.32 -3.15
CA LEU A 193 6.38 -4.27 -4.57
C LEU A 193 5.05 -5.00 -4.81
N GLY A 194 4.02 -4.24 -5.15
CA GLY A 194 2.73 -4.76 -5.58
C GLY A 194 2.82 -5.36 -6.98
N LEU A 195 2.24 -6.54 -7.14
CA LEU A 195 2.24 -7.31 -8.39
C LEU A 195 0.86 -7.33 -9.05
N ARG A 196 -0.20 -7.02 -8.30
CA ARG A 196 -1.57 -6.98 -8.80
C ARG A 196 -1.96 -5.59 -9.28
N ASN A 197 -2.58 -5.53 -10.46
CA ASN A 197 -3.25 -4.31 -10.94
C ASN A 197 -4.46 -3.99 -10.02
N LEU A 198 -4.44 -2.79 -9.45
CA LEU A 198 -5.45 -2.27 -8.53
C LEU A 198 -6.53 -1.41 -9.19
N ALA A 199 -6.38 -1.11 -10.48
CA ALA A 199 -7.38 -0.38 -11.25
C ALA A 199 -8.65 -1.21 -11.45
N THR A 200 -9.76 -0.50 -11.62
CA THR A 200 -11.08 -1.07 -11.87
C THR A 200 -11.71 -0.40 -13.08
N THR A 201 -12.69 -1.07 -13.67
CA THR A 201 -13.48 -0.53 -14.77
C THR A 201 -14.80 0.01 -14.22
N THR A 202 -15.07 1.29 -14.49
CA THR A 202 -16.34 1.93 -14.13
C THR A 202 -17.26 1.88 -15.34
N VAL A 203 -18.51 1.44 -15.15
CA VAL A 203 -19.53 1.46 -16.20
C VAL A 203 -20.53 2.56 -15.88
N TYR A 204 -20.60 3.51 -16.79
CA TYR A 204 -21.45 4.67 -16.79
C TYR A 204 -22.71 4.35 -17.60
N THR A 205 -23.87 4.28 -16.95
CA THR A 205 -25.15 4.00 -17.63
C THR A 205 -26.00 5.27 -17.67
N SER A 206 -26.36 5.68 -18.88
CA SER A 206 -27.27 6.80 -19.18
C SER A 206 -28.54 6.28 -19.86
N GLY A 207 -29.58 7.11 -19.94
CA GLY A 207 -30.83 6.78 -20.63
C GLY A 207 -30.66 6.39 -22.11
N THR A 208 -29.53 6.72 -22.73
CA THR A 208 -29.22 6.45 -24.14
C THR A 208 -28.19 5.35 -24.36
N GLY A 209 -27.66 4.72 -23.30
CA GLY A 209 -26.67 3.65 -23.42
C GLY A 209 -25.67 3.58 -22.26
N SER A 210 -24.76 2.61 -22.31
CA SER A 210 -23.69 2.45 -21.33
C SER A 210 -22.31 2.61 -21.97
N TYR A 211 -21.42 3.36 -21.32
CA TYR A 211 -20.00 3.46 -21.66
C TYR A 211 -19.14 2.95 -20.50
N SER A 212 -18.00 2.32 -20.79
CA SER A 212 -17.07 1.80 -19.77
C SER A 212 -15.74 2.53 -19.81
N ASP A 213 -15.29 3.02 -18.66
CA ASP A 213 -13.96 3.59 -18.47
C ASP A 213 -13.09 2.59 -17.71
N ALA A 214 -12.08 2.03 -18.38
CA ALA A 214 -11.11 1.17 -17.75
C ALA A 214 -10.05 2.05 -17.08
N GLY A 215 -10.12 2.18 -15.76
CA GLY A 215 -9.14 2.97 -15.00
C GLY A 215 -7.70 2.56 -15.32
N VAL A 216 -6.79 3.52 -15.27
CA VAL A 216 -5.38 3.30 -15.62
C VAL A 216 -4.76 2.24 -14.70
N PRO A 217 -4.24 1.12 -15.25
CA PRO A 217 -3.60 0.08 -14.45
C PRO A 217 -2.53 0.63 -13.53
N TYR A 218 -2.59 0.29 -12.24
CA TYR A 218 -1.60 0.74 -11.28
C TYR A 218 -1.28 -0.31 -10.22
N ARG A 219 -0.08 -0.22 -9.65
CA ARG A 219 0.44 -1.10 -8.59
C ARG A 219 1.10 -0.28 -7.49
N THR A 220 0.97 -0.71 -6.25
CA THR A 220 1.61 -0.07 -5.10
C THR A 220 3.10 -0.42 -5.03
N ARG A 221 3.93 0.52 -4.60
CA ARG A 221 5.32 0.24 -4.21
C ARG A 221 5.79 1.22 -3.15
N GLY A 222 6.75 0.85 -2.32
CA GLY A 222 7.19 1.77 -1.28
C GLY A 222 8.17 1.21 -0.29
N TRP A 223 8.77 2.13 0.47
CA TRP A 223 9.59 1.81 1.62
C TRP A 223 8.74 1.73 2.89
N GLN A 224 9.15 0.88 3.81
CA GLN A 224 8.59 0.79 5.16
C GLN A 224 9.71 0.73 6.19
N VAL A 225 9.49 1.40 7.32
CA VAL A 225 10.36 1.32 8.49
C VAL A 225 9.48 0.93 9.67
N SER A 226 9.84 -0.13 10.39
CA SER A 226 9.03 -0.65 11.50
C SER A 226 9.87 -1.05 12.71
N LEU A 227 9.31 -0.83 13.89
CA LEU A 227 9.83 -1.28 15.17
C LEU A 227 8.85 -2.28 15.78
N THR A 228 9.36 -3.44 16.18
CA THR A 228 8.60 -4.50 16.84
C THR A 228 9.21 -4.82 18.20
N TYR A 229 8.37 -5.02 19.21
CA TYR A 229 8.79 -5.48 20.54
C TYR A 229 8.34 -6.92 20.80
N LEU A 230 9.23 -7.87 20.57
CA LEU A 230 8.99 -9.31 20.65
C LEU A 230 8.96 -9.83 22.09
N LEU A 231 7.78 -10.22 22.54
CA LEU A 231 7.53 -10.94 23.79
C LEU A 231 7.73 -12.45 23.55
N GLY A 232 8.41 -13.10 24.49
CA GLY A 232 8.60 -14.55 24.50
C GLY A 232 9.39 -14.99 25.73
N PRO A 233 9.44 -16.31 26.00
CA PRO A 233 10.15 -16.83 27.16
C PRO A 233 11.62 -16.38 27.14
N LYS A 234 12.12 -15.97 28.32
CA LYS A 234 13.53 -15.68 28.53
C LYS A 234 14.31 -16.98 28.27
N SER A 235 15.20 -16.97 27.28
CA SER A 235 16.21 -18.00 27.07
C SER A 235 17.36 -17.80 28.05
#